data_AF-A0A1U9LJM8-F1
#
_entry.id   AF-A0A1U9LJM8-F1
#
_cell.length_a   1.000
_cell.length_b   1.000
_cell.length_c   1.000
_cell.angle_alpha   90.00
_cell.angle_beta   90.00
_cell.angle_gamma   90.00
#
_symmetry.space_group_name_H-M   'P 1'
#
loop_
_entity.id
_entity.type
_entity.pdbx_description
1 polymer ?
#
loop_
_entity_poly.entity_id
_entity_poly.type
_entity_poly.pdbx_seq_one_letter_code
_entity_poly.pdbx_strand_id
1 'polypeptide(L)'
;MESGMISEIDYKNLVHFVKDMPLSPAKVNVIASVLHTGQTDRGGHDYMEHLQFVAEASCKIFRSRMPKPCVPPPLQQTVKDVRQIADKMDAFINRPAALSRHIFHGINETSSVHQYAVGMLHDSIEDVTIRGEGSGEVFRLFREDLLAMGLPTVVVDAVALLTKKDKPETDAAKVDRFDPLSLWRNYQKQISHLLSWDASAPTSESYVMALCTKIADNQHNKDLERLRHKDRGKPQNVARSAMYSISESFLTNQLFRVT
;
A
#
# COMPACT_ATOMS: atom_id res chain seq x y z
N MET A 1 14.85 -4.00 2.26
CA MET A 1 13.61 -4.66 2.64
C MET A 1 13.86 -6.13 2.45
N GLU A 2 13.74 -6.90 3.52
CA GLU A 2 13.54 -8.34 3.38
C GLU A 2 12.10 -8.50 2.88
N SER A 3 11.92 -9.16 1.74
CA SER A 3 10.56 -9.48 1.26
C SER A 3 9.89 -10.35 2.30
N GLY A 4 8.70 -9.96 2.78
CA GLY A 4 7.95 -10.82 3.70
C GLY A 4 7.49 -12.04 2.94
N MET A 5 7.83 -13.19 3.50
CA MET A 5 7.49 -14.49 2.93
C MET A 5 6.40 -15.11 3.80
N ILE A 6 5.22 -15.29 3.21
CA ILE A 6 4.09 -15.97 3.85
C ILE A 6 4.09 -17.45 3.46
N SER A 7 3.68 -18.34 4.37
CA SER A 7 3.49 -19.75 4.02
C SER A 7 2.23 -19.94 3.16
N GLU A 8 2.23 -20.94 2.27
CA GLU A 8 1.04 -21.25 1.48
C GLU A 8 -0.17 -21.62 2.35
N ILE A 9 0.04 -22.26 3.52
CA ILE A 9 -1.03 -22.49 4.50
C ILE A 9 -1.61 -21.17 4.97
N ASP A 10 -0.79 -20.26 5.48
CA ASP A 10 -1.25 -18.98 6.03
C ASP A 10 -1.98 -18.16 4.95
N TYR A 11 -1.49 -18.20 3.71
CA TYR A 11 -2.17 -17.59 2.57
C TYR A 11 -3.55 -18.21 2.29
N LYS A 12 -3.66 -19.54 2.16
CA LYS A 12 -4.94 -20.23 1.90
C LYS A 12 -5.94 -19.97 3.03
N ASN A 13 -5.45 -20.00 4.25
CA ASN A 13 -6.17 -19.71 5.47
C ASN A 13 -6.70 -18.27 5.49
N LEU A 14 -5.86 -17.30 5.14
CA LEU A 14 -6.27 -15.90 4.97
C LEU A 14 -7.41 -15.79 3.98
N VAL A 15 -7.25 -16.32 2.76
CA VAL A 15 -8.27 -16.27 1.70
C VAL A 15 -9.59 -16.85 2.19
N HIS A 16 -9.58 -18.04 2.80
CA HIS A 16 -10.78 -18.66 3.34
C HIS A 16 -11.47 -17.81 4.40
N PHE A 17 -10.69 -17.16 5.28
CA PHE A 17 -11.21 -16.34 6.36
C PHE A 17 -11.86 -15.03 5.88
N VAL A 18 -11.23 -14.35 4.92
CA VAL A 18 -11.66 -12.99 4.52
C VAL A 18 -12.59 -12.93 3.33
N LYS A 19 -12.67 -13.98 2.48
CA LYS A 19 -13.38 -13.92 1.19
C LYS A 19 -14.82 -13.41 1.32
N ASP A 20 -15.55 -13.87 2.34
CA ASP A 20 -16.97 -13.57 2.54
C ASP A 20 -17.19 -12.38 3.49
N MET A 21 -16.12 -11.80 4.04
CA MET A 21 -16.23 -10.61 4.88
C MET A 21 -16.58 -9.39 4.02
N PRO A 22 -17.51 -8.51 4.45
CA PRO A 22 -17.75 -7.25 3.76
C PRO A 22 -16.49 -6.37 3.79
N LEU A 23 -16.30 -5.55 2.75
CA LEU A 23 -15.21 -4.60 2.72
C LEU A 23 -15.36 -3.62 3.90
N SER A 24 -14.35 -3.62 4.76
CA SER A 24 -14.29 -2.83 5.99
C SER A 24 -12.82 -2.56 6.32
N PRO A 25 -12.50 -1.51 7.10
CA PRO A 25 -11.15 -1.31 7.62
C PRO A 25 -10.62 -2.54 8.37
N ALA A 26 -11.49 -3.26 9.08
CA ALA A 26 -11.14 -4.51 9.76
C ALA A 26 -10.65 -5.57 8.76
N LYS A 27 -11.43 -5.90 7.72
CA LYS A 27 -11.03 -6.85 6.66
C LYS A 27 -9.69 -6.46 6.03
N VAL A 28 -9.51 -5.18 5.73
CA VAL A 28 -8.28 -4.67 5.10
C VAL A 28 -7.08 -4.84 6.02
N ASN A 29 -7.22 -4.48 7.31
CA ASN A 29 -6.15 -4.62 8.29
C ASN A 29 -5.75 -6.09 8.47
N VAL A 30 -6.73 -7.01 8.51
CA VAL A 30 -6.49 -8.46 8.53
C VAL A 30 -5.60 -8.87 7.37
N ILE A 31 -5.98 -8.50 6.14
CA ILE A 31 -5.23 -8.85 4.93
C ILE A 31 -3.81 -8.28 5.00
N ALA A 32 -3.67 -6.98 5.24
CA ALA A 32 -2.37 -6.31 5.27
C ALA A 32 -1.43 -6.89 6.33
N SER A 33 -1.93 -7.11 7.56
CA SER A 33 -1.13 -7.65 8.66
C SER A 33 -0.61 -9.06 8.36
N VAL A 34 -1.43 -9.91 7.76
CA VAL A 34 -1.01 -11.28 7.40
C VAL A 34 0.02 -11.25 6.26
N LEU A 35 -0.25 -10.49 5.20
CA LEU A 35 0.62 -10.42 4.03
C LEU A 35 2.00 -9.81 4.36
N HIS A 36 2.05 -8.80 5.23
CA HIS A 36 3.28 -8.10 5.59
C HIS A 36 3.85 -8.52 6.95
N THR A 37 3.43 -9.66 7.49
CA THR A 37 3.90 -10.15 8.79
C THR A 37 5.43 -10.23 8.82
N GLY A 38 6.04 -9.58 9.82
CA GLY A 38 7.48 -9.59 10.05
C GLY A 38 8.29 -8.72 9.09
N GLN A 39 7.64 -8.02 8.16
CA GLN A 39 8.32 -7.04 7.31
C GLN A 39 8.68 -5.80 8.11
N THR A 40 9.84 -5.22 7.80
CA THR A 40 10.28 -3.95 8.35
C THR A 40 10.57 -2.94 7.25
N ASP A 41 10.29 -1.68 7.56
CA ASP A 41 10.59 -0.57 6.68
C ASP A 41 12.11 -0.27 6.65
N ARG A 42 12.52 0.76 5.90
CA ARG A 42 13.94 1.13 5.80
C ARG A 42 14.52 1.76 7.06
N GLY A 43 13.69 2.31 7.95
CA GLY A 43 14.06 2.75 9.29
C GLY A 43 14.22 1.58 10.27
N GLY A 44 13.66 0.41 9.95
CA GLY A 44 13.60 -0.76 10.81
C GLY A 44 12.33 -0.77 11.68
N HIS A 45 11.34 0.06 11.36
CA HIS A 45 10.03 0.07 11.98
C HIS A 45 9.15 -1.04 11.39
N ASP A 46 8.09 -1.42 12.11
CA ASP A 46 7.10 -2.36 11.58
C ASP A 46 6.50 -1.79 10.29
N TYR A 47 6.49 -2.59 9.23
CA TYR A 47 6.00 -2.14 7.93
C TYR A 47 4.50 -1.77 7.95
N MET A 48 3.72 -2.30 8.90
CA MET A 48 2.33 -1.87 9.13
C MET A 48 2.21 -0.37 9.45
N GLU A 49 3.21 0.25 10.10
CA GLU A 49 3.21 1.69 10.38
C GLU A 49 3.24 2.51 9.09
N HIS A 50 4.03 2.06 8.10
CA HIS A 50 4.09 2.66 6.77
C HIS A 50 2.74 2.54 6.04
N LEU A 51 2.16 1.34 6.01
CA LEU A 51 0.88 1.09 5.35
C LEU A 51 -0.24 1.95 5.93
N GLN A 52 -0.30 2.06 7.27
CA GLN A 52 -1.29 2.90 7.94
C GLN A 52 -1.11 4.37 7.61
N PHE A 53 0.12 4.89 7.64
CA PHE A 53 0.39 6.28 7.23
C PHE A 53 -0.11 6.54 5.81
N VAL A 54 0.23 5.66 4.86
CA VAL A 54 -0.14 5.82 3.45
C VAL A 54 -1.66 5.76 3.28
N ALA A 55 -2.34 4.85 3.97
CA ALA A 55 -3.80 4.75 3.95
C ALA A 55 -4.47 6.02 4.47
N GLU A 56 -4.02 6.57 5.60
CA GLU A 56 -4.58 7.79 6.17
C GLU A 56 -4.31 9.04 5.32
N ALA A 57 -3.07 9.20 4.85
CA ALA A 57 -2.68 10.33 4.01
C ALA A 57 -3.38 10.28 2.65
N SER A 58 -3.46 9.11 2.02
CA SER A 58 -4.18 8.95 0.73
C SER A 58 -5.67 9.24 0.85
N CYS A 59 -6.31 8.84 1.96
CA CYS A 59 -7.69 9.20 2.25
C CYS A 59 -7.89 10.72 2.38
N LYS A 60 -6.95 11.44 3.02
CA LYS A 60 -7.00 12.91 3.11
C LYS A 60 -6.87 13.56 1.74
N ILE A 61 -5.93 13.10 0.91
CA ILE A 61 -5.73 13.59 -0.45
C ILE A 61 -7.00 13.35 -1.28
N PHE A 62 -7.52 12.13 -1.28
CA PHE A 62 -8.72 11.76 -2.05
C PHE A 62 -9.93 12.62 -1.68
N ARG A 63 -10.20 12.82 -0.39
CA ARG A 63 -11.30 13.69 0.08
C ARG A 63 -11.14 15.15 -0.30
N SER A 64 -9.91 15.64 -0.42
CA SER A 64 -9.67 17.02 -0.84
C SER A 64 -9.95 17.26 -2.33
N ARG A 65 -10.07 16.18 -3.12
CA ARG A 65 -10.26 16.21 -4.57
C ARG A 65 -11.65 15.78 -5.02
N MET A 66 -12.26 14.85 -4.31
CA MET A 66 -13.64 14.43 -4.60
C MET A 66 -14.64 15.43 -4.01
N PRO A 67 -15.72 15.79 -4.73
CA PRO A 67 -16.79 16.60 -4.16
C PRO A 67 -17.30 15.94 -2.87
N LYS A 68 -17.49 16.75 -1.82
CA LYS A 68 -17.96 16.27 -0.51
C LYS A 68 -19.20 15.40 -0.73
N PRO A 69 -19.25 14.16 -0.22
CA PRO A 69 -20.50 13.43 -0.21
C PRO A 69 -21.52 14.25 0.59
N CYS A 70 -22.70 14.45 0.01
CA CYS A 70 -23.88 14.85 0.77
C CYS A 70 -24.18 13.71 1.75
N VAL A 71 -23.68 13.84 2.99
CA VAL A 71 -23.87 12.90 4.10
C VAL A 71 -23.02 11.61 3.98
N PRO A 72 -22.10 11.34 4.93
CA PRO A 72 -21.47 10.03 5.00
C PRO A 72 -22.51 8.98 5.43
N PRO A 73 -22.60 7.81 4.78
CA PRO A 73 -23.39 6.72 5.33
C PRO A 73 -22.80 6.30 6.68
N PRO A 74 -23.62 6.03 7.71
CA PRO A 74 -23.14 5.60 9.01
C PRO A 74 -22.50 4.21 8.88
N LEU A 75 -21.21 4.10 9.20
CA LEU A 75 -20.57 2.80 9.40
C LEU A 75 -20.95 2.27 10.79
N GLN A 76 -21.96 1.41 10.85
CA GLN A 76 -22.27 0.62 12.04
C GLN A 76 -21.32 -0.59 12.11
N GLN A 77 -20.06 -0.37 12.49
CA GLN A 77 -19.22 -1.45 13.04
C GLN A 77 -18.60 -0.97 14.34
N THR A 78 -18.99 -1.61 15.42
CA THR A 78 -18.55 -1.22 16.76
C THR A 78 -17.16 -1.78 17.06
N VAL A 79 -16.41 -1.13 17.96
CA VAL A 79 -15.10 -1.62 18.43
C VAL A 79 -15.16 -3.07 18.95
N LYS A 80 -16.34 -3.54 19.41
CA LYS A 80 -16.58 -4.94 19.81
C LYS A 80 -16.48 -5.92 18.64
N ASP A 81 -16.97 -5.55 17.46
CA ASP A 81 -16.96 -6.42 16.27
C ASP A 81 -15.53 -6.64 15.78
N VAL A 82 -14.71 -5.58 15.84
CA VAL A 82 -13.29 -5.59 15.49
C VAL A 82 -12.48 -6.44 16.45
N ARG A 83 -12.77 -6.38 17.76
CA ARG A 83 -12.10 -7.20 18.78
C ARG A 83 -12.43 -8.68 18.66
N GLN A 84 -13.68 -9.03 18.36
CA GLN A 84 -14.04 -10.42 18.07
C GLN A 84 -13.35 -10.96 16.81
N ILE A 85 -13.15 -10.12 15.79
CA ILE A 85 -12.39 -10.51 14.60
C ILE A 85 -10.92 -10.73 14.98
N ALA A 86 -10.31 -9.83 15.74
CA ALA A 86 -8.93 -9.97 16.23
C ALA A 86 -8.74 -11.23 17.10
N ASP A 87 -9.66 -11.51 18.02
CA ASP A 87 -9.59 -12.69 18.90
C ASP A 87 -9.73 -14.00 18.09
N LYS A 88 -10.61 -14.02 17.07
CA LYS A 88 -10.73 -15.16 16.12
C LYS A 88 -9.48 -15.32 15.26
N MET A 89 -8.80 -14.22 14.92
CA MET A 89 -7.55 -14.24 14.18
C MET A 89 -6.35 -14.68 15.01
N ASP A 90 -6.23 -14.21 16.25
CA ASP A 90 -5.17 -14.60 17.18
C ASP A 90 -5.25 -16.10 17.53
N ALA A 91 -6.45 -16.68 17.45
CA ALA A 91 -6.68 -18.13 17.55
C ALA A 91 -6.33 -18.90 16.24
N PHE A 92 -6.28 -18.21 15.10
CA PHE A 92 -6.12 -18.82 13.77
C PHE A 92 -4.69 -18.75 13.24
N ILE A 93 -4.01 -17.63 13.52
CA ILE A 93 -2.59 -17.43 13.26
C ILE A 93 -1.90 -17.74 14.57
N ASN A 94 -1.00 -18.73 14.61
CA ASN A 94 -0.26 -19.13 15.82
C ASN A 94 0.73 -18.03 16.33
N ARG A 95 0.36 -16.75 16.29
CA ARG A 95 1.16 -15.56 16.67
C ARG A 95 0.27 -14.41 17.21
N PRO A 96 -0.29 -14.54 18.43
CA PRO A 96 -1.33 -13.67 18.99
C PRO A 96 -0.92 -12.22 19.39
N ALA A 97 0.37 -11.87 19.38
CA ALA A 97 0.83 -10.61 19.96
C ALA A 97 1.04 -9.45 18.96
N ALA A 98 1.15 -9.75 17.66
CA ALA A 98 1.43 -8.75 16.63
C ALA A 98 0.14 -8.12 16.07
N LEU A 99 -0.87 -8.95 15.78
CA LEU A 99 -2.13 -8.52 15.17
C LEU A 99 -2.98 -7.62 16.07
N SER A 100 -3.07 -7.97 17.36
CA SER A 100 -3.85 -7.23 18.35
C SER A 100 -3.35 -5.80 18.62
N ARG A 101 -2.13 -5.41 18.21
CA ARG A 101 -1.65 -4.02 18.34
C ARG A 101 -2.01 -3.15 17.14
N HIS A 102 -2.05 -3.71 15.94
CA HIS A 102 -2.22 -2.94 14.70
C HIS A 102 -3.68 -2.81 14.26
N ILE A 103 -4.59 -3.69 14.71
CA ILE A 103 -5.99 -3.67 14.31
C ILE A 103 -6.76 -2.44 14.85
N PHE A 104 -6.32 -1.81 15.96
CA PHE A 104 -7.19 -0.93 16.76
C PHE A 104 -6.98 0.60 16.61
N HIS A 105 -5.96 1.08 15.90
CA HIS A 105 -5.61 2.52 15.94
C HIS A 105 -6.20 3.41 14.83
N GLY A 106 -6.97 2.90 13.87
CA GLY A 106 -7.23 3.63 12.61
C GLY A 106 -8.65 3.76 12.09
N ILE A 107 -9.70 3.35 12.81
CA ILE A 107 -11.09 3.47 12.30
C ILE A 107 -11.59 4.91 12.49
N ASN A 108 -11.06 5.86 11.72
CA ASN A 108 -11.60 7.22 11.68
C ASN A 108 -12.72 7.33 10.63
N GLU A 109 -13.89 7.79 11.09
CA GLU A 109 -15.25 7.71 10.52
C GLU A 109 -15.51 8.49 9.21
N THR A 110 -14.51 8.72 8.36
CA THR A 110 -14.67 9.71 7.27
C THR A 110 -14.13 9.28 5.91
N SER A 111 -13.52 8.10 5.76
CA SER A 111 -12.78 7.68 4.54
C SER A 111 -13.61 6.79 3.63
N SER A 112 -13.44 6.95 2.31
CA SER A 112 -13.80 5.87 1.37
C SER A 112 -13.02 4.62 1.79
N VAL A 113 -13.74 3.57 2.20
CA VAL A 113 -13.12 2.29 2.61
C VAL A 113 -12.32 1.70 1.45
N HIS A 114 -12.71 1.97 0.19
CA HIS A 114 -11.93 1.61 -0.99
C HIS A 114 -10.56 2.30 -1.00
N GLN A 115 -10.49 3.63 -0.80
CA GLN A 115 -9.22 4.36 -0.75
C GLN A 115 -8.33 3.87 0.41
N TYR A 116 -8.93 3.59 1.58
CA TYR A 116 -8.20 3.00 2.70
C TYR A 116 -7.61 1.63 2.33
N ALA A 117 -8.39 0.78 1.67
CA ALA A 117 -7.94 -0.52 1.19
C ALA A 117 -6.77 -0.40 0.20
N VAL A 118 -6.84 0.54 -0.75
CA VAL A 118 -5.74 0.77 -1.70
C VAL A 118 -4.47 1.20 -0.96
N GLY A 119 -4.56 2.12 -0.01
CA GLY A 119 -3.39 2.56 0.76
C GLY A 119 -2.75 1.46 1.61
N MET A 120 -3.57 0.63 2.26
CA MET A 120 -3.09 -0.49 3.08
C MET A 120 -2.47 -1.64 2.28
N LEU A 121 -2.84 -1.79 1.00
CA LEU A 121 -2.46 -2.95 0.18
C LEU A 121 -1.56 -2.58 -1.01
N HIS A 122 -1.12 -1.32 -1.12
CA HIS A 122 -0.48 -0.80 -2.33
C HIS A 122 0.80 -1.54 -2.74
N ASP A 123 1.56 -2.03 -1.76
CA ASP A 123 2.82 -2.75 -1.97
C ASP A 123 2.63 -4.29 -1.90
N SER A 124 1.41 -4.80 -1.68
CA SER A 124 1.19 -6.23 -1.47
C SER A 124 1.53 -7.08 -2.69
N ILE A 125 1.29 -6.60 -3.92
CA ILE A 125 1.69 -7.33 -5.14
C ILE A 125 3.21 -7.26 -5.36
N GLU A 126 3.87 -6.16 -4.96
CA GLU A 126 5.30 -5.95 -5.20
C GLU A 126 6.18 -6.72 -4.20
N ASP A 127 5.81 -6.69 -2.92
CA ASP A 127 6.69 -7.05 -1.80
C ASP A 127 6.33 -8.35 -1.07
N VAL A 128 5.21 -8.99 -1.42
CA VAL A 128 4.76 -10.24 -0.79
C VAL A 128 5.08 -11.43 -1.67
N THR A 129 5.73 -12.43 -1.08
CA THR A 129 5.96 -13.72 -1.72
C THR A 129 5.37 -14.87 -0.90
N ILE A 130 4.79 -15.85 -1.59
CA ILE A 130 4.20 -17.05 -1.00
C ILE A 130 5.17 -18.21 -1.20
N ARG A 131 5.46 -18.95 -0.14
CA ARG A 131 6.27 -20.17 -0.20
C ARG A 131 5.38 -21.41 -0.22
N GLY A 132 5.47 -22.17 -1.32
CA GLY A 132 4.75 -23.42 -1.53
C GLY A 132 5.16 -24.51 -0.54
N GLU A 133 4.17 -25.25 -0.05
CA GLU A 133 4.42 -26.38 0.85
C GLU A 133 4.96 -27.59 0.10
N GLY A 134 5.99 -28.21 0.66
CA GLY A 134 6.60 -29.43 0.11
C GLY A 134 7.45 -29.21 -1.15
N SER A 135 7.08 -28.27 -2.04
CA SER A 135 7.87 -27.91 -3.22
C SER A 135 8.98 -26.91 -2.90
N GLY A 136 8.76 -26.04 -1.91
CA GLY A 136 9.67 -24.93 -1.59
C GLY A 136 9.71 -23.83 -2.66
N GLU A 137 8.83 -23.91 -3.67
CA GLU A 137 8.70 -22.90 -4.71
C GLU A 137 8.22 -21.57 -4.12
N VAL A 138 8.66 -20.47 -4.73
CA VAL A 138 8.32 -19.12 -4.28
C VAL A 138 7.54 -18.43 -5.38
N PHE A 139 6.33 -18.02 -5.07
CA PHE A 139 5.42 -17.32 -5.98
C PHE A 139 5.22 -15.90 -5.51
N ARG A 140 4.91 -15.00 -6.44
CA ARG A 140 4.47 -13.64 -6.10
C ARG A 140 2.96 -13.61 -5.95
N LEU A 141 2.48 -12.65 -5.16
CA LEU A 141 1.07 -12.30 -5.16
C LEU A 141 0.71 -11.62 -6.50
N PHE A 142 -0.46 -11.92 -7.04
CA PHE A 142 -1.00 -11.31 -8.25
C PHE A 142 -2.40 -10.73 -8.02
N ARG A 143 -2.95 -10.11 -9.07
CA ARG A 143 -4.26 -9.47 -9.06
C ARG A 143 -5.38 -10.45 -8.64
N GLU A 144 -5.30 -11.69 -9.13
CA GLU A 144 -6.27 -12.75 -8.90
C GLU A 144 -6.32 -13.18 -7.43
N ASP A 145 -5.20 -13.10 -6.71
CA ASP A 145 -5.14 -13.42 -5.28
C ASP A 145 -5.92 -12.40 -4.44
N LEU A 146 -5.77 -11.11 -4.76
CA LEU A 146 -6.53 -10.05 -4.10
C LEU A 146 -8.04 -10.17 -4.37
N LEU A 147 -8.42 -10.58 -5.58
CA LEU A 147 -9.82 -10.90 -5.90
C LEU A 147 -10.32 -12.12 -5.12
N ALA A 148 -9.50 -13.16 -4.97
CA ALA A 148 -9.83 -14.34 -4.18
C ALA A 148 -10.07 -14.02 -2.69
N MET A 149 -9.39 -12.99 -2.17
CA MET A 149 -9.65 -12.43 -0.83
C MET A 149 -10.96 -11.62 -0.74
N GLY A 150 -11.74 -11.53 -1.83
CA GLY A 150 -13.01 -10.82 -1.87
C GLY A 150 -12.87 -9.30 -1.83
N LEU A 151 -11.78 -8.75 -2.37
CA LEU A 151 -11.62 -7.31 -2.55
C LEU A 151 -12.35 -6.83 -3.82
N PRO A 152 -13.00 -5.65 -3.81
CA PRO A 152 -13.66 -5.13 -5.00
C PRO A 152 -12.68 -4.86 -6.13
N THR A 153 -13.11 -5.09 -7.38
CA THR A 153 -12.32 -4.85 -8.60
C THR A 153 -11.70 -3.45 -8.64
N VAL A 154 -12.44 -2.42 -8.23
CA VAL A 154 -11.95 -1.04 -8.22
C VAL A 154 -10.72 -0.84 -7.30
N VAL A 155 -10.66 -1.55 -6.17
CA VAL A 155 -9.50 -1.54 -5.26
C VAL A 155 -8.35 -2.32 -5.87
N VAL A 156 -8.65 -3.53 -6.37
CA VAL A 156 -7.64 -4.42 -6.95
C VAL A 156 -6.97 -3.79 -8.17
N ASP A 157 -7.73 -3.13 -9.04
CA ASP A 157 -7.18 -2.42 -10.20
C ASP A 157 -6.29 -1.23 -9.78
N ALA A 158 -6.66 -0.52 -8.72
CA ALA A 158 -5.83 0.56 -8.18
C ALA A 158 -4.51 0.04 -7.58
N VAL A 159 -4.53 -1.08 -6.85
CA VAL A 159 -3.33 -1.72 -6.31
C VAL A 159 -2.44 -2.27 -7.45
N ALA A 160 -3.03 -2.88 -8.47
CA ALA A 160 -2.29 -3.35 -9.64
C ALA A 160 -1.61 -2.18 -10.39
N LEU A 161 -2.26 -1.01 -10.47
CA LEU A 161 -1.65 0.21 -11.02
C LEU A 161 -0.49 0.73 -10.15
N LEU A 162 -0.40 0.42 -8.87
CA LEU A 162 0.69 0.86 -7.99
C LEU A 162 1.92 -0.05 -8.08
N THR A 163 1.71 -1.28 -8.53
CA THR A 163 2.78 -2.25 -8.73
C THR A 163 3.69 -1.76 -9.85
N LYS A 164 4.97 -1.60 -9.53
CA LYS A 164 5.97 -1.24 -10.55
C LYS A 164 6.01 -2.39 -11.57
N LYS A 165 5.77 -2.09 -12.85
CA LYS A 165 5.97 -3.06 -13.94
C LYS A 165 7.36 -3.68 -13.81
N ASP A 166 7.47 -4.99 -14.10
CA ASP A 166 8.72 -5.75 -14.13
C ASP A 166 9.87 -4.82 -14.50
N LYS A 167 10.66 -4.49 -13.48
CA LYS A 167 11.58 -3.35 -13.46
C LYS A 167 12.17 -3.17 -14.86
N PRO A 168 11.72 -2.17 -15.66
CA PRO A 168 12.22 -2.01 -17.02
C PRO A 168 13.73 -1.98 -16.90
N GLU A 169 14.42 -2.89 -17.62
CA GLU A 169 15.84 -3.25 -17.41
C GLU A 169 16.58 -2.07 -16.80
N THR A 170 16.68 -2.11 -15.48
CA THR A 170 17.22 -0.98 -14.74
C THR A 170 18.70 -1.12 -14.94
N ASP A 171 19.26 -0.35 -15.87
CA ASP A 171 20.71 -0.28 -16.03
C ASP A 171 21.28 0.43 -14.80
N ALA A 172 21.35 -0.31 -13.69
CA ALA A 172 21.72 0.19 -12.38
C ALA A 172 23.13 0.78 -12.40
N ALA A 173 23.96 0.38 -13.37
CA ALA A 173 25.28 0.96 -13.61
C ALA A 173 25.21 2.43 -14.09
N LYS A 174 24.09 2.87 -14.66
CA LYS A 174 23.87 4.25 -15.14
C LYS A 174 23.12 5.15 -14.16
N VAL A 175 22.61 4.61 -13.05
CA VAL A 175 21.86 5.39 -12.06
C VAL A 175 22.83 5.93 -11.00
N ASP A 176 23.04 7.24 -11.02
CA ASP A 176 23.80 7.90 -9.96
C ASP A 176 22.91 8.04 -8.72
N ARG A 177 23.24 7.27 -7.69
CA ARG A 177 22.51 7.24 -6.41
C ARG A 177 22.68 8.51 -5.57
N PHE A 178 23.58 9.42 -5.97
CA PHE A 178 23.84 10.69 -5.29
C PHE A 178 23.22 11.89 -6.02
N ASP A 179 22.75 11.72 -7.26
CA ASP A 179 22.04 12.74 -8.03
C ASP A 179 20.52 12.53 -7.99
N PRO A 180 19.74 13.46 -7.40
CA PRO A 180 18.28 13.40 -7.42
C PRO A 180 17.67 13.29 -8.82
N LEU A 181 18.25 13.94 -9.83
CA LEU A 181 17.70 13.95 -11.19
C LEU A 181 17.94 12.62 -11.90
N SER A 182 19.11 12.01 -11.72
CA SER A 182 19.39 10.64 -12.17
C SER A 182 18.43 9.63 -11.54
N LEU A 183 18.23 9.71 -10.21
CA LEU A 183 17.24 8.89 -9.51
C LEU A 183 15.81 9.12 -10.03
N TRP A 184 15.42 10.38 -10.25
CA TRP A 184 14.09 10.73 -10.77
C TRP A 184 13.85 10.16 -12.16
N ARG A 185 14.78 10.33 -13.10
CA ARG A 185 14.65 9.79 -14.47
C ARG A 185 14.47 8.27 -14.47
N ASN A 186 15.13 7.59 -13.54
CA ASN A 186 14.95 6.15 -13.38
C ASN A 186 13.58 5.81 -12.78
N TYR A 187 13.19 6.50 -11.72
CA TYR A 187 11.91 6.28 -11.04
C TYR A 187 10.71 6.60 -11.94
N GLN A 188 10.79 7.67 -12.73
CA GLN A 188 9.77 8.10 -13.69
C GLN A 188 9.39 6.97 -14.66
N LYS A 189 10.35 6.13 -15.08
CA LYS A 189 10.08 4.98 -15.95
C LYS A 189 9.19 3.95 -15.25
N GLN A 190 9.44 3.71 -13.96
CA GLN A 190 8.72 2.72 -13.14
C GLN A 190 7.28 3.13 -12.85
N ILE A 191 7.00 4.44 -12.82
CA ILE A 191 5.66 5.00 -12.56
C ILE A 191 5.05 5.67 -13.80
N SER A 192 5.60 5.41 -14.99
CA SER A 192 5.24 6.13 -16.23
C SER A 192 3.74 6.04 -16.55
N HIS A 193 3.11 4.89 -16.29
CA HIS A 193 1.67 4.68 -16.45
C HIS A 193 0.81 5.54 -15.52
N LEU A 194 1.33 5.94 -14.36
CA LEU A 194 0.67 6.91 -13.48
C LEU A 194 0.86 8.35 -13.97
N LEU A 195 1.86 8.62 -14.81
CA LEU A 195 2.15 9.96 -15.33
C LEU A 195 1.52 10.20 -16.72
N SER A 196 1.11 9.15 -17.42
CA SER A 196 0.51 9.23 -18.75
C SER A 196 -1.00 8.93 -18.66
N TRP A 197 -1.82 9.96 -18.43
CA TRP A 197 -3.25 9.86 -18.67
C TRP A 197 -3.58 10.43 -20.05
N ASP A 198 -4.38 9.68 -20.79
CA ASP A 198 -4.97 10.13 -22.04
C ASP A 198 -6.26 10.89 -21.73
N ALA A 199 -6.28 12.19 -22.04
CA ALA A 199 -7.44 13.06 -21.84
C ALA A 199 -8.67 12.65 -22.66
N SER A 200 -8.51 11.75 -23.63
CA SER A 200 -9.62 11.19 -24.41
C SER A 200 -10.34 10.02 -23.75
N ALA A 201 -9.80 9.45 -22.66
CA ALA A 201 -10.40 8.36 -21.91
C ALA A 201 -11.01 8.84 -20.59
N PRO A 202 -12.24 8.43 -20.22
CA PRO A 202 -12.79 8.73 -18.91
C PRO A 202 -11.84 8.28 -17.80
N THR A 203 -11.57 9.17 -16.84
CA THR A 203 -10.74 8.82 -15.69
C THR A 203 -11.46 7.77 -14.85
N SER A 204 -10.80 6.62 -14.63
CA SER A 204 -11.34 5.60 -13.74
C SER A 204 -11.10 5.96 -12.27
N GLU A 205 -12.04 5.60 -11.40
CA GLU A 205 -11.90 5.79 -9.95
C GLU A 205 -10.63 5.10 -9.42
N SER A 206 -10.31 3.90 -9.93
CA SER A 206 -9.09 3.16 -9.60
C SER A 206 -7.82 3.97 -9.86
N TYR A 207 -7.78 4.73 -10.96
CA TYR A 207 -6.64 5.56 -11.32
C TYR A 207 -6.48 6.76 -10.38
N VAL A 208 -7.58 7.43 -10.03
CA VAL A 208 -7.57 8.52 -9.03
C VAL A 208 -7.10 8.00 -7.67
N MET A 209 -7.60 6.84 -7.24
CA MET A 209 -7.19 6.22 -5.98
C MET A 209 -5.70 5.85 -6.00
N ALA A 210 -5.20 5.31 -7.10
CA ALA A 210 -3.78 5.00 -7.28
C ALA A 210 -2.91 6.27 -7.21
N LEU A 211 -3.30 7.37 -7.86
CA LEU A 211 -2.58 8.64 -7.76
C LEU A 211 -2.52 9.16 -6.31
N CYS A 212 -3.66 9.16 -5.60
CA CYS A 212 -3.73 9.59 -4.21
C CYS A 212 -2.81 8.75 -3.31
N THR A 213 -2.83 7.43 -3.49
CA THR A 213 -1.96 6.51 -2.75
C THR A 213 -0.49 6.73 -3.08
N LYS A 214 -0.13 6.94 -4.35
CA LYS A 214 1.28 7.11 -4.73
C LYS A 214 1.86 8.44 -4.24
N ILE A 215 1.05 9.49 -4.20
CA ILE A 215 1.43 10.77 -3.58
C ILE A 215 1.68 10.57 -2.09
N ALA A 216 0.78 9.89 -1.37
CA ALA A 216 0.94 9.59 0.06
C ALA A 216 2.18 8.72 0.34
N ASP A 217 2.43 7.70 -0.48
CA ASP A 217 3.63 6.87 -0.42
C ASP A 217 4.90 7.71 -0.59
N ASN A 218 4.96 8.59 -1.61
CA ASN A 218 6.09 9.50 -1.80
C ASN A 218 6.27 10.47 -0.61
N GLN A 219 5.18 10.96 0.00
CA GLN A 219 5.23 11.82 1.19
C GLN A 219 5.84 11.11 2.39
N HIS A 220 5.49 9.84 2.61
CA HIS A 220 6.14 9.02 3.63
C HIS A 220 7.61 8.76 3.28
N ASN A 221 7.87 8.41 2.02
CA ASN A 221 9.18 7.95 1.60
C ASN A 221 10.24 9.05 1.54
N LYS A 222 9.84 10.31 1.33
CA LYS A 222 10.72 11.48 1.37
C LYS A 222 11.08 11.92 2.79
N ASP A 223 10.29 11.55 3.80
CA ASP A 223 10.59 11.91 5.18
C ASP A 223 11.87 11.19 5.63
N LEU A 224 12.87 11.97 6.02
CA LEU A 224 14.14 11.45 6.52
C LEU A 224 14.06 11.12 8.01
N GLU A 225 13.10 11.67 8.75
CA GLU A 225 12.97 11.45 10.19
C GLU A 225 12.61 10.00 10.53
N ARG A 226 11.94 9.30 9.60
CA ARG A 226 11.66 7.86 9.70
C ARG A 226 12.92 6.98 9.65
N LEU A 227 14.03 7.49 9.12
CA LEU A 227 15.27 6.75 9.06
C LEU A 227 15.98 6.84 10.42
N ARG A 228 16.75 5.80 10.75
CA ARG A 228 17.64 5.83 11.91
C ARG A 228 18.52 7.08 11.85
N HIS A 229 18.78 7.71 12.99
CA HIS A 229 19.53 8.97 13.08
C HIS A 229 20.84 8.96 12.25
N LYS A 230 21.62 7.89 12.32
CA LYS A 230 22.88 7.70 11.55
C LYS A 230 22.72 7.64 10.03
N ASP A 231 21.51 7.36 9.56
CA ASP A 231 21.18 7.17 8.14
C ASP A 231 20.56 8.43 7.51
N ARG A 232 20.06 9.40 8.31
CA ARG A 232 19.34 10.60 7.82
C ARG A 232 20.20 11.50 6.93
N GLY A 233 21.43 11.79 7.37
CA GLY A 233 22.36 12.67 6.65
C GLY A 233 23.14 12.02 5.52
N LYS A 234 22.91 10.73 5.21
CA LYS A 234 23.65 10.05 4.14
C LYS A 234 23.29 10.68 2.78
N PRO A 235 24.26 11.09 1.94
CA PRO A 235 23.97 11.78 0.67
C PRO A 235 22.96 11.06 -0.22
N GLN A 236 23.06 9.73 -0.32
CA GLN A 236 22.14 8.89 -1.08
C GLN A 236 20.68 8.87 -0.55
N ASN A 237 20.46 9.14 0.73
CA ASN A 237 19.12 9.23 1.30
C ASN A 237 18.52 10.62 1.08
N VAL A 238 19.34 11.67 1.21
CA VAL A 238 18.96 13.04 0.84
C VAL A 238 18.59 13.12 -0.65
N ALA A 239 19.41 12.53 -1.53
CA ALA A 239 19.12 12.49 -2.97
C ALA A 239 17.81 11.75 -3.28
N ARG A 240 17.53 10.67 -2.56
CA ARG A 240 16.27 9.91 -2.70
C ARG A 240 15.07 10.71 -2.20
N SER A 241 15.20 11.43 -1.08
CA SER A 241 14.15 12.33 -0.57
C SER A 241 13.80 13.43 -1.58
N ALA A 242 14.82 14.05 -2.18
CA ALA A 242 14.63 15.00 -3.26
C ALA A 242 13.93 14.39 -4.49
N MET A 243 14.32 13.17 -4.90
CA MET A 243 13.64 12.44 -5.99
C MET A 243 12.14 12.20 -5.71
N TYR A 244 11.79 11.78 -4.49
CA TYR A 244 10.38 11.59 -4.12
C TYR A 244 9.61 12.92 -4.11
N SER A 245 10.25 14.03 -3.74
CA SER A 245 9.65 15.37 -3.78
C SER A 245 9.37 15.85 -5.21
N ILE A 246 10.28 15.55 -6.15
CA ILE A 246 10.05 15.79 -7.59
C ILE A 246 8.86 14.94 -8.05
N SER A 247 8.85 13.64 -7.73
CA SER A 247 7.78 12.73 -8.17
C SER A 247 6.40 13.14 -7.63
N GLU A 248 6.32 13.52 -6.36
CA GLU A 248 5.09 14.02 -5.74
C GLU A 248 4.53 15.23 -6.49
N SER A 249 5.40 16.15 -6.93
CA SER A 249 4.97 17.34 -7.68
C SER A 249 4.34 16.98 -9.02
N PHE A 250 4.95 16.05 -9.77
CA PHE A 250 4.39 15.57 -11.03
C PHE A 250 3.07 14.81 -10.84
N LEU A 251 3.00 13.91 -9.86
CA LEU A 251 1.78 13.16 -9.55
C LEU A 251 0.64 14.06 -9.05
N THR A 252 0.95 15.10 -8.27
CA THR A 252 -0.04 16.07 -7.81
C THR A 252 -0.59 16.90 -8.97
N ASN A 253 0.27 17.30 -9.91
CA ASN A 253 -0.19 17.97 -11.13
C ASN A 253 -1.08 17.04 -11.96
N GLN A 254 -0.71 15.76 -12.05
CA GLN A 254 -1.49 14.77 -12.76
C GLN A 254 -2.86 14.53 -12.11
N LEU A 255 -2.91 14.41 -10.78
CA LEU A 255 -4.16 14.31 -10.03
C LEU A 255 -5.08 15.50 -10.30
N PHE A 256 -4.53 16.72 -10.31
CA PHE A 256 -5.31 17.94 -10.62
C PHE A 256 -5.92 17.94 -12.03
N ARG A 257 -5.29 17.27 -13.00
CA ARG A 257 -5.83 17.19 -14.38
C ARG A 257 -7.02 16.26 -14.50
N VAL A 258 -7.17 15.32 -13.58
CA VAL A 258 -8.12 14.19 -13.70
C VAL A 258 -9.24 14.21 -12.65
N THR A 259 -9.25 15.22 -11.78
CA THR A 259 -10.28 15.47 -10.75
C THR A 259 -10.78 16.90 -10.85
#